data_AF-A0A968D3A4-F1
#
_entry.id   AF-A0A968D3A4-F1
#
_cell.length_a   1.000
_cell.length_b   1.000
_cell.length_c   1.000
_cell.angle_alpha   90.00
_cell.angle_beta   90.00
_cell.angle_gamma   90.00
#
_symmetry.space_group_name_H-M   'P 1'
#
loop_
_entity.id
_entity.type
_entity.pdbx_description
1 polymer ?
#
loop_
_entity_poly.entity_id
_entity_poly.type
_entity_poly.pdbx_seq_one_letter_code
_entity_poly.pdbx_strand_id
1 'polypeptide(L)'
;MKCPQCDFDNKPGKKFCTECGTKLTLKCPECGSEIEGTEKFCGECGHNLTTPSEPVAKELSFDEKIDKIQRYLPKGLTEKILSQRDRIEGERKQVTVMFCDMEGFTSLSERN
;
A
#
# COMPACT_ATOMS: atom_id res chain seq x y z
N MET A 1 14.72 2.74 -21.38
CA MET A 1 15.01 1.51 -20.61
C MET A 1 16.46 1.13 -20.83
N LYS A 2 17.21 0.95 -19.75
CA LYS A 2 18.64 0.63 -19.81
C LYS A 2 18.88 -0.81 -20.25
N CYS A 3 19.84 -1.00 -21.15
CA CYS A 3 20.27 -2.33 -21.56
C CYS A 3 21.07 -2.99 -20.44
N PRO A 4 20.76 -4.23 -20.02
CA PRO A 4 21.49 -4.90 -18.95
C PRO A 4 22.93 -5.30 -19.35
N GLN A 5 23.27 -5.28 -20.64
CA GLN A 5 24.58 -5.72 -21.14
C GLN A 5 25.54 -4.55 -21.44
N CYS A 6 25.04 -3.44 -21.99
CA CYS A 6 25.89 -2.29 -22.37
C CYS A 6 25.49 -0.96 -21.70
N ASP A 7 24.49 -0.99 -20.81
CA ASP A 7 23.93 0.19 -20.10
C ASP A 7 23.36 1.32 -21.00
N PHE A 8 23.24 1.09 -22.31
CA PHE A 8 22.63 2.05 -23.22
C PHE A 8 21.14 2.27 -22.93
N ASP A 9 20.67 3.52 -22.94
CA ASP A 9 19.26 3.86 -22.71
C ASP A 9 18.45 3.79 -24.01
N ASN A 10 17.62 2.74 -24.12
CA ASN A 10 16.78 2.48 -25.28
C ASN A 10 15.39 3.11 -25.11
N LYS A 11 14.76 3.54 -26.21
CA LYS A 11 13.35 3.98 -26.16
C LYS A 11 12.41 2.84 -25.67
N PRO A 12 11.34 3.14 -24.91
CA PRO A 12 10.37 2.13 -24.50
C PRO A 12 9.74 1.43 -25.71
N GLY A 13 9.41 0.13 -25.57
CA GLY A 13 8.83 -0.69 -26.64
C GLY A 13 9.84 -1.31 -27.62
N LYS A 14 11.15 -1.13 -27.42
CA LYS A 14 12.19 -1.82 -28.21
C LYS A 14 12.40 -3.24 -27.69
N LYS A 15 12.34 -4.25 -28.59
CA LYS A 15 12.59 -5.66 -28.27
C LYS A 15 14.08 -6.03 -28.18
N PHE A 16 14.95 -5.22 -28.78
CA PHE A 16 16.40 -5.42 -28.81
C PHE A 16 17.12 -4.08 -28.59
N CYS A 17 18.31 -4.13 -28.00
CA CYS A 17 19.15 -2.96 -27.82
C CYS A 17 19.66 -2.47 -29.17
N THR A 18 19.54 -1.17 -29.43
CA THR A 18 19.98 -0.57 -30.69
C THR A 18 21.50 -0.48 -30.82
N GLU A 19 22.24 -0.58 -29.72
CA GLU A 19 23.71 -0.53 -29.72
C GLU A 19 24.35 -1.93 -29.78
N CYS A 20 23.94 -2.86 -28.91
CA CYS A 20 24.62 -4.16 -28.77
C CYS A 20 23.79 -5.36 -29.23
N GLY A 21 22.54 -5.17 -29.67
CA GLY A 21 21.67 -6.24 -30.17
C GLY A 21 21.08 -7.18 -29.10
N THR A 22 21.41 -6.99 -27.82
CA THR A 22 20.87 -7.82 -26.73
C THR A 22 19.35 -7.69 -26.63
N LYS A 23 18.64 -8.82 -26.45
CA LYS A 23 17.19 -8.83 -26.25
C LYS A 23 16.83 -8.05 -24.98
N LEU A 24 15.90 -7.11 -25.10
CA LEU A 24 15.39 -6.31 -24.00
C LEU A 24 14.09 -6.95 -23.51
N THR A 25 14.14 -7.55 -22.32
CA THR A 25 12.96 -8.15 -21.69
C THR A 25 12.38 -7.18 -20.67
N LEU A 26 11.10 -6.82 -20.82
CA LEU A 26 10.35 -6.13 -19.78
C LEU A 26 9.78 -7.16 -18.81
N LYS A 27 9.82 -6.86 -17.51
CA LYS A 27 9.22 -7.70 -16.47
C LYS A 27 8.13 -6.95 -15.73
N CYS A 28 7.08 -7.66 -15.32
CA CYS A 28 6.02 -7.10 -14.49
C CYS A 28 6.58 -6.69 -13.13
N PRO A 29 6.33 -5.44 -12.67
CA PRO A 29 6.82 -4.99 -11.35
C PRO A 29 6.13 -5.71 -10.19
N GLU A 30 4.93 -6.28 -10.41
CA GLU A 30 4.18 -6.98 -9.37
C GLU A 30 4.51 -8.47 -9.28
N CYS A 31 4.47 -9.21 -10.41
CA CYS A 31 4.67 -10.66 -10.41
C CYS A 31 5.99 -11.14 -11.04
N GLY A 32 6.76 -10.25 -11.68
CA GLY A 32 8.04 -10.58 -12.31
C GLY A 32 7.96 -11.32 -13.65
N SER A 33 6.77 -11.59 -14.19
CA SER A 33 6.59 -12.26 -15.49
C SER A 33 7.14 -11.41 -16.64
N GLU A 34 7.56 -12.04 -17.75
CA GLU A 34 7.97 -11.30 -18.95
C GLU A 34 6.76 -10.62 -19.62
N ILE A 35 6.98 -9.43 -20.18
CA ILE A 35 5.97 -8.60 -20.86
C ILE A 35 6.46 -8.33 -22.29
N GLU A 36 5.57 -8.44 -23.26
CA GLU A 36 5.91 -8.22 -24.68
C GLU A 36 6.04 -6.73 -25.07
N GLY A 37 5.96 -5.82 -24.10
CA GLY A 37 6.41 -4.43 -24.19
C GLY A 37 5.38 -3.43 -24.73
N THR A 38 4.19 -3.88 -25.10
CA THR A 38 3.09 -3.02 -25.59
C THR A 38 1.76 -3.22 -24.86
N GLU A 39 1.75 -4.06 -23.82
CA GLU A 39 0.54 -4.45 -23.11
C GLU A 39 0.16 -3.41 -22.05
N LYS A 40 -1.14 -3.14 -21.90
CA LYS A 40 -1.65 -2.23 -20.86
C LYS A 40 -1.79 -2.90 -19.50
N PHE A 41 -1.97 -4.22 -19.49
CA PHE A 41 -2.12 -5.05 -18.30
C PHE A 41 -1.22 -6.27 -18.43
N CYS A 42 -0.73 -6.77 -17.29
CA CYS A 42 0.01 -8.03 -17.25
C CYS A 42 -0.94 -9.22 -17.51
N GLY A 43 -0.61 -10.07 -18.49
CA GLY A 43 -1.39 -11.28 -18.80
C GLY A 43 -1.41 -12.34 -17.70
N GLU A 44 -0.45 -12.31 -16.76
CA GLU A 44 -0.34 -13.29 -15.68
C GLU A 44 -1.03 -12.86 -14.38
N CYS A 45 -0.92 -11.58 -13.99
CA CYS A 45 -1.45 -11.09 -12.70
C CYS A 45 -2.49 -9.96 -12.81
N GLY A 46 -2.71 -9.40 -14.00
CA GLY A 46 -3.65 -8.30 -14.22
C GLY A 46 -3.15 -6.91 -13.82
N HIS A 47 -1.89 -6.75 -13.35
CA HIS A 47 -1.31 -5.45 -13.00
C HIS A 47 -1.42 -4.44 -14.15
N ASN A 48 -1.83 -3.21 -13.85
CA ASN A 48 -1.87 -2.14 -14.84
C ASN A 48 -0.47 -1.57 -15.10
N LEU A 49 0.05 -1.80 -16.31
CA LEU A 49 1.39 -1.40 -16.75
C LEU A 49 1.47 0.05 -17.25
N THR A 50 0.33 0.74 -17.38
CA THR A 50 0.25 2.12 -17.87
C THR A 50 0.30 3.16 -16.76
N THR A 51 -0.06 2.78 -15.55
CA THR A 51 0.12 3.60 -14.36
C THR A 51 1.57 3.50 -13.91
N PRO A 52 2.32 4.60 -13.77
CA PRO A 52 3.55 4.59 -13.00
C PRO A 52 3.19 4.01 -11.64
N SER A 53 3.85 2.92 -11.23
CA SER A 53 3.69 2.44 -9.87
C SER A 53 4.04 3.62 -8.96
N GLU A 54 3.07 4.08 -8.17
CA GLU A 54 3.39 4.98 -7.07
C GLU A 54 4.55 4.34 -6.32
N PRO A 55 5.59 5.11 -5.95
CA PRO A 55 6.70 4.55 -5.19
C PRO A 55 6.07 3.86 -3.99
N VAL A 56 6.23 2.53 -3.93
CA VAL A 56 5.77 1.69 -2.83
C VAL A 56 6.14 2.44 -1.57
N ALA A 57 5.13 3.02 -0.90
CA ALA A 57 5.35 3.91 0.21
C ALA A 57 6.27 3.15 1.15
N LYS A 58 7.53 3.63 1.30
CA LYS A 58 8.58 2.92 2.03
C LYS A 58 7.92 2.31 3.26
N GLU A 59 7.90 0.98 3.33
CA GLU A 59 7.34 0.32 4.50
C GLU A 59 8.11 0.86 5.69
N LEU A 60 7.43 1.65 6.51
CA LEU A 60 8.04 2.24 7.69
C LEU A 60 8.62 1.11 8.53
N SER A 61 9.84 1.31 9.00
CA SER A 61 10.45 0.40 9.95
C SER A 61 9.54 0.23 11.17
N PHE A 62 9.70 -0.90 11.86
CA PHE A 62 8.92 -1.20 13.05
C PHE A 62 9.04 -0.08 14.09
N ASP A 63 10.24 0.47 14.27
CA ASP A 63 10.52 1.56 15.21
C ASP A 63 9.80 2.86 14.83
N GLU A 64 9.80 3.24 13.54
CA GLU A 64 9.06 4.43 13.07
C GLU A 64 7.54 4.28 13.24
N LYS A 65 7.03 3.05 13.11
CA LYS A 65 5.62 2.75 13.39
C LYS A 65 5.30 2.94 14.88
N ILE A 66 6.16 2.42 15.77
CA ILE A 66 6.02 2.58 17.23
C ILE A 66 6.05 4.06 17.62
N ASP A 67 7.00 4.84 17.10
CA ASP A 67 7.14 6.27 17.39
C ASP A 67 5.89 7.07 16.99
N LYS A 68 5.31 6.75 15.82
CA LYS A 68 4.05 7.38 15.38
C LYS A 68 2.90 7.06 16.33
N ILE A 69 2.79 5.82 16.79
CA ILE A 69 1.73 5.40 17.73
C ILE A 69 1.93 6.10 19.08
N GLN A 70 3.15 6.15 19.61
CA GLN A 70 3.46 6.77 20.89
C GLN A 70 3.12 8.26 20.96
N ARG A 71 3.19 8.99 19.83
CA ARG A 71 2.76 10.42 19.78
C ARG A 71 1.30 10.64 20.15
N TYR A 72 0.44 9.65 19.89
CA TYR A 72 -0.99 9.72 20.21
C TYR A 72 -1.32 9.08 21.57
N LEU A 73 -0.34 8.48 22.25
CA LEU A 73 -0.52 7.87 23.55
C LEU A 73 -0.18 8.87 24.68
N PRO A 74 -1.08 9.08 25.65
CA PRO A 74 -0.77 9.88 26.83
C PRO A 74 0.43 9.33 27.60
N LYS A 75 1.33 10.22 28.05
CA LYS A 75 2.44 9.85 28.93
C LYS A 75 1.91 9.15 30.19
N GLY A 76 2.57 8.08 30.62
CA GLY A 76 2.17 7.37 31.84
C GLY A 76 1.06 6.32 31.64
N LEU A 77 0.54 6.13 30.42
CA LEU A 77 -0.56 5.19 30.18
C LEU A 77 -0.11 3.73 30.38
N THR A 78 1.10 3.39 29.94
CA THR A 78 1.69 2.06 30.13
C THR A 78 1.85 1.74 31.61
N GLU A 79 2.40 2.67 32.39
CA GLU A 79 2.56 2.54 33.84
C GLU A 79 1.20 2.37 34.54
N LYS A 80 0.19 3.15 34.12
CA LYS A 80 -1.19 3.00 34.63
C LYS A 80 -1.77 1.62 34.32
N ILE A 81 -1.67 1.14 33.08
CA ILE A 81 -2.17 -0.18 32.66
C ILE A 81 -1.47 -1.28 33.47
N LEU A 82 -0.14 -1.23 33.59
CA LEU A 82 0.64 -2.21 34.35
C LEU A 82 0.29 -2.19 35.84
N SER A 83 0.06 -1.01 36.42
CA SER A 83 -0.35 -0.86 37.84
C SER A 83 -1.75 -1.38 38.15
N GLN A 84 -2.59 -1.57 37.11
CA GLN A 84 -3.99 -1.99 37.24
C GLN A 84 -4.26 -3.37 36.63
N ARG A 85 -3.23 -4.06 36.12
CA ARG A 85 -3.33 -5.35 35.41
C ARG A 85 -4.14 -6.41 36.16
N ASP A 86 -3.95 -6.48 37.48
CA ASP A 86 -4.60 -7.48 38.34
C ASP A 86 -5.93 -6.98 38.96
N ARG A 87 -6.36 -5.75 38.63
CA ARG A 87 -7.56 -5.11 39.20
C ARG A 87 -8.76 -5.08 38.25
N ILE A 88 -8.57 -5.35 36.96
CA ILE A 88 -9.60 -5.10 35.94
C ILE A 88 -10.19 -6.43 35.46
N GLU A 89 -11.19 -6.94 36.18
CA GLU A 89 -12.21 -7.85 35.63
C GLU A 89 -13.35 -7.02 35.02
N GLY A 90 -13.07 -6.33 33.92
CA GLY A 90 -14.05 -5.51 33.20
C GLY A 90 -14.44 -4.21 33.91
N GLU A 91 -14.82 -3.20 33.11
CA GLU A 91 -15.27 -1.90 33.61
C GLU A 91 -16.73 -1.65 33.20
N ARG A 92 -17.62 -1.43 34.16
CA ARG A 92 -19.00 -0.98 33.89
C ARG A 92 -19.02 0.54 33.78
N LYS A 93 -19.10 1.08 32.56
CA LYS A 93 -19.26 2.52 32.32
C LYS A 93 -20.71 2.87 32.02
N GLN A 94 -21.16 3.99 32.60
CA GLN A 94 -22.38 4.64 32.14
C GLN A 94 -22.06 5.38 30.83
N VAL A 95 -22.74 5.00 29.75
CA VAL A 95 -22.59 5.63 28.44
C VAL A 95 -23.91 6.25 28.01
N THR A 96 -23.84 7.42 27.38
CA THR A 96 -24.99 8.08 26.74
C THR A 96 -24.95 7.75 25.26
N VAL A 97 -25.97 7.06 24.77
CA VAL A 97 -26.12 6.74 23.34
C VAL A 97 -27.02 7.81 22.70
N MET A 98 -26.49 8.52 21.71
CA MET A 98 -27.25 9.48 20.91
C MET A 98 -27.66 8.81 19.60
N PHE A 99 -28.97 8.69 19.39
CA PHE A 99 -29.52 8.29 18.11
C PHE A 99 -29.85 9.56 17.32
N CYS A 100 -29.28 9.68 16.13
CA CYS A 100 -29.64 10.72 15.18
C CYS A 100 -29.98 10.06 13.86
N ASP A 101 -31.20 10.31 13.39
CA ASP A 101 -31.54 10.04 12.01
C ASP A 101 -30.92 11.13 11.14
N MET A 102 -30.31 10.73 10.02
CA MET A 102 -29.83 11.68 9.03
C MET A 102 -30.91 11.86 7.98
N GLU A 103 -31.29 13.10 7.71
CA GLU A 103 -32.24 13.40 6.63
C GLU A 103 -31.73 12.76 5.31
N GLY A 104 -32.58 11.92 4.70
CA GLY A 104 -32.26 11.23 3.45
C GLY A 104 -31.47 9.92 3.59
N PHE A 105 -31.25 9.39 4.80
CA PHE A 105 -30.56 8.11 5.01
C PHE A 105 -31.17 6.95 4.19
N THR A 106 -32.50 6.83 4.15
CA THR A 106 -33.20 5.78 3.40
C THR A 106 -32.81 5.81 1.91
N SER A 107 -32.91 6.99 1.28
CA SER A 107 -32.54 7.17 -0.13
C SER A 107 -31.05 6.95 -0.39
N LEU A 108 -30.19 7.19 0.60
CA LEU A 108 -28.74 6.93 0.51
C LEU A 108 -28.43 5.43 0.61
N SER A 109 -29.14 4.71 1.46
CA SER A 109 -28.93 3.27 1.72
C SER A 109 -29.41 2.36 0.60
N GLU A 110 -30.33 2.83 -0.25
CA GLU A 110 -30.93 2.07 -1.35
C GLU A 110 -30.18 2.22 -2.69
N ARG A 111 -29.14 3.06 -2.74
CA ARG A 111 -28.28 3.23 -3.92
C ARG A 111 -27.07 2.29 -3.85
N ASN A 112 -27.26 1.04 -4.30
CA ASN A 112 -26.18 0.14 -4.69
C ASN A 112 -25.81 0.35 -6.16
#